data_AF-A0A353FE85-F1
#
_entry.id   AF-A0A353FE85-F1
#
_cell.length_a   1.000
_cell.length_b   1.000
_cell.length_c   1.000
_cell.angle_alpha   90.00
_cell.angle_beta   90.00
_cell.angle_gamma   90.00
#
_symmetry.space_group_name_H-M   'P 1'
#
loop_
_entity.id
_entity.type
_entity.pdbx_description
1 polymer ?
#
loop_
_entity_poly.entity_id
_entity_poly.type
_entity_poly.pdbx_seq_one_letter_code
_entity_poly.pdbx_strand_id
1 'polypeptide(L)'
;IGSGTSDDFRGRLYYDQEGVTVYVRSFAVNQYGYSYGNSLPIITPSFSPPEVPCSLKTNTLVTNGVQYNLWYIDSSNVHQVFGDFALSAEAQSSGPGILIELNRKPRNGTYITVHGPDMGEAGNNAARVVINWSNPIEVEPDQEVYVTEQANGSFLFELCEVKYTVNGGDLDVSAAIKI
;
A
#
# COMPACT_ATOMS: atom_id res chain seq x y z
N ILE A 1 -8.06 -27.63 -0.78
CA ILE A 1 -7.60 -29.02 -1.04
C ILE A 1 -8.84 -29.79 -1.47
N GLY A 2 -8.87 -30.38 -2.67
CA GLY A 2 -10.07 -31.01 -3.24
C GLY A 2 -9.70 -32.34 -3.90
N SER A 3 -10.63 -33.30 -3.90
CA SER A 3 -10.49 -34.59 -4.58
C SER A 3 -11.59 -34.74 -5.64
N GLY A 4 -11.24 -35.11 -6.86
CA GLY A 4 -12.24 -35.37 -7.92
C GLY A 4 -11.61 -35.77 -9.26
N THR A 5 -12.24 -36.73 -9.94
CA THR A 5 -11.82 -37.35 -11.21
C THR A 5 -12.30 -36.62 -12.48
N SER A 6 -12.80 -35.39 -12.36
CA SER A 6 -13.34 -34.62 -13.51
C SER A 6 -13.39 -33.10 -13.35
N ASP A 7 -12.83 -32.53 -12.27
CA ASP A 7 -13.00 -31.10 -11.97
C ASP A 7 -11.67 -30.34 -11.96
N ASP A 8 -11.70 -29.12 -12.50
CA ASP A 8 -10.60 -28.15 -12.43
C ASP A 8 -10.22 -27.88 -10.96
N PHE A 9 -8.96 -28.14 -10.60
CA PHE A 9 -8.43 -27.69 -9.31
C PHE A 9 -7.73 -26.33 -9.48
N ARG A 10 -8.23 -25.32 -8.77
CA ARG A 10 -7.63 -23.99 -8.71
C ARG A 10 -7.06 -23.73 -7.32
N GLY A 11 -5.79 -23.31 -7.27
CA GLY A 11 -5.12 -22.84 -6.07
C GLY A 11 -4.58 -21.44 -6.29
N ARG A 12 -4.64 -20.60 -5.26
CA ARG A 12 -3.97 -19.29 -5.26
C ARG A 12 -2.64 -19.46 -4.53
N LEU A 13 -1.54 -19.12 -5.20
CA LEU A 13 -0.23 -19.02 -4.57
C LEU A 13 0.02 -17.55 -4.19
N TYR A 14 0.47 -17.35 -2.97
CA TYR A 14 0.96 -16.06 -2.49
C TYR A 14 2.48 -16.09 -2.47
N TYR A 15 3.10 -15.00 -2.89
CA TYR A 15 4.55 -14.88 -2.93
C TYR A 15 4.94 -13.45 -2.58
N ASP A 16 5.96 -13.30 -1.73
CA ASP A 16 6.40 -11.99 -1.23
C ASP A 16 7.59 -11.42 -2.01
N GLN A 17 8.25 -12.19 -2.89
CA GLN A 17 9.36 -11.67 -3.71
C GLN A 17 8.93 -11.36 -5.15
N GLU A 18 9.39 -10.22 -5.63
CA GLU A 18 9.02 -9.66 -6.92
C GLU A 18 10.02 -10.05 -8.02
N GLY A 19 9.55 -10.21 -9.26
CA GLY A 19 10.41 -10.47 -10.41
C GLY A 19 11.22 -11.77 -10.36
N VAL A 20 10.89 -12.72 -9.49
CA VAL A 20 11.62 -13.98 -9.36
C VAL A 20 10.93 -15.12 -10.11
N THR A 21 11.72 -16.07 -10.61
CA THR A 21 11.20 -17.31 -11.19
C THR A 21 10.97 -18.33 -10.08
N VAL A 22 9.70 -18.71 -9.88
CA VAL A 22 9.32 -19.79 -8.98
C VAL A 22 8.94 -21.03 -9.78
N TYR A 23 9.35 -22.19 -9.28
CA TYR A 23 9.04 -23.49 -9.91
C TYR A 23 7.93 -24.16 -9.11
N VAL A 24 6.72 -24.18 -9.68
CA VAL A 24 5.56 -24.82 -9.04
C VAL A 24 5.40 -26.21 -9.64
N ARG A 25 5.09 -27.19 -8.79
CA ARG A 25 4.67 -28.52 -9.24
C ARG A 25 3.54 -29.06 -8.39
N SER A 26 2.59 -29.72 -9.01
CA SER A 26 1.55 -30.47 -8.31
C SER A 26 2.10 -31.82 -7.84
N PHE A 27 1.51 -32.38 -6.79
CA PHE A 27 1.75 -33.76 -6.39
C PHE A 27 0.43 -34.43 -5.96
N ALA A 28 0.34 -35.72 -6.22
CA ALA A 28 -0.76 -36.56 -5.81
C ALA A 28 -0.24 -37.63 -4.85
N VAL A 29 -1.01 -37.93 -3.80
CA VAL A 29 -0.68 -38.96 -2.80
C VAL A 29 -1.82 -39.97 -2.72
N ASN A 30 -1.47 -41.25 -2.60
CA ASN A 30 -2.40 -42.33 -2.28
C ASN A 30 -1.75 -43.28 -1.25
N GLN A 31 -2.46 -44.33 -0.87
CA GLN A 31 -1.96 -45.30 0.11
C GLN A 31 -0.70 -46.08 -0.33
N TYR A 32 -0.35 -46.03 -1.61
CA TYR A 32 0.79 -46.74 -2.20
C TYR A 32 2.00 -45.82 -2.44
N GLY A 33 1.85 -44.50 -2.33
CA GLY A 33 2.95 -43.55 -2.52
C GLY A 33 2.52 -42.19 -3.04
N TYR A 34 3.47 -41.47 -3.63
CA TYR A 34 3.29 -40.13 -4.20
C TYR A 34 3.77 -40.10 -5.66
N SER A 35 3.11 -39.25 -6.46
CA SER A 35 3.53 -38.91 -7.82
C SER A 35 3.60 -37.39 -7.96
N TYR A 36 4.53 -36.93 -8.79
CA TYR A 36 4.74 -35.50 -9.05
C TYR A 36 4.37 -35.17 -10.50
N GLY A 37 3.70 -34.04 -10.67
CA GLY A 37 3.48 -33.44 -11.98
C GLY A 37 4.75 -32.76 -12.51
N ASN A 38 4.64 -32.23 -13.73
CA ASN A 38 5.69 -31.43 -14.34
C ASN A 38 5.96 -30.17 -13.49
N SER A 39 7.22 -29.74 -13.46
CA SER A 39 7.59 -28.44 -12.91
C SER A 39 7.28 -27.34 -13.94
N LEU A 40 6.57 -26.31 -13.49
CA LEU A 40 6.21 -25.15 -14.29
C LEU A 40 6.90 -23.90 -13.75
N PRO A 41 7.66 -23.17 -14.58
CA PRO A 41 8.21 -21.88 -14.18
C PRO A 41 7.11 -20.81 -14.24
N ILE A 42 7.00 -20.02 -13.18
CA ILE A 42 6.15 -18.84 -13.10
C ILE A 42 7.04 -17.67 -12.68
N ILE A 43 6.93 -16.54 -13.37
CA ILE A 43 7.64 -15.32 -13.00
C ILE A 43 6.69 -14.49 -12.14
N THR A 44 7.10 -14.11 -10.94
CA THR A 44 6.32 -13.20 -10.10
C THR A 44 6.33 -11.80 -10.70
N PRO A 45 5.24 -11.02 -10.54
CA PRO A 45 5.22 -9.64 -11.00
C PRO A 45 6.40 -8.85 -10.42
N SER A 46 6.99 -7.98 -11.24
CA SER A 46 7.99 -7.00 -10.82
C SER A 46 7.37 -5.61 -10.83
N PHE A 47 7.64 -4.79 -9.82
CA PHE A 47 7.14 -3.43 -9.75
C PHE A 47 8.30 -2.43 -9.80
N SER A 48 8.23 -1.49 -10.74
CA SER A 48 9.22 -0.41 -10.85
C SER A 48 8.83 0.77 -9.98
N PRO A 49 9.81 1.49 -9.39
CA PRO A 49 9.54 2.76 -8.73
C PRO A 49 8.69 3.70 -9.60
N PRO A 50 7.69 4.38 -9.03
CA PRO A 50 6.89 5.34 -9.78
C PRO A 50 7.71 6.62 -10.07
N GLU A 51 7.30 7.36 -11.10
CA GLU A 51 7.77 8.73 -11.31
C GLU A 51 6.97 9.67 -10.40
N VAL A 52 7.66 10.36 -9.50
CA VAL A 52 7.04 11.25 -8.51
C VAL A 52 7.12 12.70 -9.01
N PRO A 53 6.00 13.43 -9.16
CA PRO A 53 5.98 14.76 -9.76
C PRO A 53 6.42 15.88 -8.81
N CYS A 54 6.57 15.59 -7.52
CA CYS A 54 7.01 16.53 -6.50
C CYS A 54 8.33 16.07 -5.85
N SER A 55 9.06 17.03 -5.27
CA SER A 55 10.30 16.76 -4.53
C SER A 55 10.21 17.39 -3.15
N LEU A 56 9.85 16.58 -2.15
CA LEU A 56 9.82 16.99 -0.75
C LEU A 56 11.01 16.41 0.02
N LYS A 57 11.39 17.09 1.11
CA LYS A 57 12.33 16.52 2.06
C LYS A 57 11.65 15.35 2.77
N THR A 58 12.37 14.25 2.95
CA THR A 58 11.85 13.09 3.71
C THR A 58 11.41 13.48 5.11
N ASN A 59 10.35 12.83 5.58
CA ASN A 59 9.67 13.05 6.85
C ASN A 59 9.16 14.48 7.01
N THR A 60 8.54 15.00 5.95
CA THR A 60 7.85 16.28 5.96
C THR A 60 6.43 16.15 5.45
N LEU A 61 5.57 17.03 5.95
CA LEU A 61 4.19 17.20 5.52
C LEU A 61 3.96 18.69 5.29
N VAL A 62 3.41 19.04 4.13
CA VAL A 62 3.05 20.40 3.75
C VAL A 62 1.55 20.43 3.59
N THR A 63 0.89 21.32 4.31
CA THR A 63 -0.56 21.52 4.17
C THR A 63 -0.88 22.99 4.35
N ASN A 64 -1.82 23.51 3.56
CA ASN A 64 -2.18 24.93 3.57
C ASN A 64 -0.95 25.85 3.44
N GLY A 65 0.02 25.46 2.60
CA GLY A 65 1.28 26.19 2.38
C GLY A 65 2.28 26.18 3.55
N VAL A 66 1.99 25.49 4.66
CA VAL A 66 2.87 25.39 5.83
C VAL A 66 3.57 24.04 5.86
N GLN A 67 4.90 24.04 5.99
CA GLN A 67 5.69 22.83 6.14
C GLN A 67 5.86 22.44 7.61
N TYR A 68 5.63 21.16 7.89
CA TYR A 68 5.83 20.52 9.18
C TYR A 68 6.86 19.40 9.07
N ASN A 69 7.72 19.28 10.08
CA ASN A 69 8.57 18.10 10.23
C ASN A 69 7.80 17.02 11.00
N LEU A 70 7.81 15.80 10.45
CA LEU A 70 7.22 14.63 11.09
C LEU A 70 8.24 14.05 12.09
N TRP A 71 7.82 13.83 13.34
CA TRP A 71 8.71 13.37 14.42
C TRP A 71 8.34 11.99 14.95
N TYR A 72 7.08 11.61 14.80
CA TYR A 72 6.58 10.30 15.13
C TYR A 72 6.04 9.67 13.86
N ILE A 73 6.51 8.47 13.53
CA ILE A 73 6.02 7.67 12.42
C ILE A 73 5.84 6.26 12.97
N ASP A 74 4.65 5.71 12.82
CA ASP A 74 4.29 4.37 13.28
C ASP A 74 3.63 3.60 12.15
N SER A 75 4.16 2.41 11.86
CA SER A 75 3.59 1.47 10.91
C SER A 75 3.00 0.24 11.60
N SER A 76 2.67 0.35 12.89
CA SER A 76 2.01 -0.72 13.64
C SER A 76 0.61 -1.00 13.08
N ASN A 77 0.15 -2.24 13.23
CA ASN A 77 -1.16 -2.67 12.73
C ASN A 77 -2.35 -2.02 13.47
N VAL A 78 -2.10 -1.13 14.44
CA VAL A 78 -3.13 -0.48 15.26
C VAL A 78 -4.03 0.44 14.43
N HIS A 79 -3.55 0.90 13.28
CA HIS A 79 -4.29 1.81 12.39
C HIS A 79 -4.80 1.14 11.10
N GLN A 80 -4.72 -0.19 10.99
CA GLN A 80 -5.26 -0.96 9.86
C GLN A 80 -6.76 -1.19 10.08
N VAL A 81 -7.57 -0.24 9.62
CA VAL A 81 -9.05 -0.31 9.73
C VAL A 81 -9.64 -0.91 8.47
N PHE A 82 -9.18 -0.42 7.31
CA PHE A 82 -9.67 -0.84 6.00
C PHE A 82 -8.59 -1.56 5.18
N GLY A 83 -7.32 -1.30 5.48
CA GLY A 83 -6.17 -1.82 4.72
C GLY A 83 -5.46 -2.99 5.34
N ASP A 84 -4.63 -3.66 4.52
CA ASP A 84 -3.68 -4.68 4.97
C ASP A 84 -2.37 -4.07 5.52
N PHE A 85 -2.16 -2.77 5.27
CA PHE A 85 -1.04 -2.00 5.76
C PHE A 85 -1.49 -0.60 6.14
N ALA A 86 -0.89 -0.03 7.20
CA ALA A 86 -1.12 1.34 7.59
C ALA A 86 0.19 1.96 8.10
N LEU A 87 0.34 3.25 7.84
CA LEU A 87 1.29 4.10 8.56
C LEU A 87 0.58 5.35 9.05
N SER A 88 0.93 5.78 10.25
CA SER A 88 0.56 7.06 10.82
C SER A 88 1.81 7.90 11.02
N ALA A 89 1.71 9.20 10.79
CA ALA A 89 2.79 10.13 11.06
C ALA A 89 2.25 11.43 11.66
N GLU A 90 3.03 12.03 12.56
CA GLU A 90 2.62 13.22 13.31
C GLU A 90 3.66 14.33 13.22
N ALA A 91 3.17 15.55 13.01
CA ALA A 91 3.97 16.75 13.11
C ALA A 91 4.26 17.14 14.57
N GLN A 92 5.38 17.86 14.78
CA GLN A 92 5.73 18.40 16.10
C GLN A 92 4.74 19.49 16.55
N SER A 93 4.72 19.77 17.86
CA SER A 93 4.10 20.98 18.43
C SER A 93 2.64 21.19 18.03
N SER A 94 1.79 20.17 18.20
CA SER A 94 0.36 20.18 17.85
C SER A 94 0.03 20.43 16.36
N GLY A 95 0.99 20.13 15.47
CA GLY A 95 0.74 20.13 14.03
C GLY A 95 -0.18 18.97 13.58
N PRO A 96 -0.56 18.95 12.30
CA PRO A 96 -1.41 17.91 11.74
C PRO A 96 -0.74 16.53 11.76
N GLY A 97 -1.57 15.50 11.88
CA GLY A 97 -1.20 14.11 11.59
C GLY A 97 -1.65 13.66 10.22
N ILE A 98 -1.09 12.57 9.74
CA ILE A 98 -1.49 11.87 8.53
C ILE A 98 -1.53 10.37 8.78
N LEU A 99 -2.58 9.72 8.28
CA LEU A 99 -2.72 8.27 8.20
C LEU A 99 -2.76 7.90 6.71
N ILE A 100 -1.96 6.92 6.32
CA ILE A 100 -2.04 6.29 5.00
C ILE A 100 -2.30 4.80 5.23
N GLU A 101 -3.43 4.30 4.75
CA GLU A 101 -3.73 2.87 4.68
C GLU A 101 -3.61 2.40 3.24
N LEU A 102 -3.04 1.22 3.02
CA LEU A 102 -3.00 0.56 1.72
C LEU A 102 -3.83 -0.72 1.79
N ASN A 103 -4.52 -1.06 0.70
CA ASN A 103 -5.28 -2.32 0.60
C ASN A 103 -4.41 -3.58 0.42
N ARG A 104 -3.10 -3.48 0.65
CA ARG A 104 -2.08 -4.55 0.56
C ARG A 104 -0.78 -4.08 1.22
N LYS A 105 0.14 -5.00 1.44
CA LYS A 105 1.53 -4.67 1.81
C LYS A 105 2.16 -3.67 0.81
N PRO A 106 3.01 -2.74 1.27
CA PRO A 106 3.64 -1.76 0.40
C PRO A 106 4.60 -2.44 -0.59
N ARG A 107 4.61 -1.90 -1.81
CA ARG A 107 5.49 -2.26 -2.92
C ARG A 107 5.67 -1.05 -3.82
N ASN A 108 6.63 -1.10 -4.73
CA ASN A 108 6.78 -0.05 -5.73
C ASN A 108 5.49 0.18 -6.52
N GLY A 109 5.13 1.45 -6.71
CA GLY A 109 4.09 1.86 -7.66
C GLY A 109 3.20 3.00 -7.17
N THR A 110 2.22 3.32 -8.01
CA THR A 110 1.20 4.34 -7.72
C THR A 110 -0.06 3.68 -7.19
N TYR A 111 -0.55 4.21 -6.06
CA TYR A 111 -1.81 3.87 -5.44
C TYR A 111 -2.79 5.01 -5.63
N ILE A 112 -4.07 4.68 -5.76
CA ILE A 112 -5.14 5.66 -5.96
C ILE A 112 -5.91 5.84 -4.65
N THR A 113 -6.13 7.09 -4.26
CA THR A 113 -6.93 7.43 -3.09
C THR A 113 -8.38 6.97 -3.30
N VAL A 114 -8.93 6.34 -2.28
CA VAL A 114 -10.32 5.93 -2.20
C VAL A 114 -10.82 6.19 -0.78
N HIS A 115 -12.14 6.22 -0.61
CA HIS A 115 -12.72 6.27 0.72
C HIS A 115 -12.54 4.93 1.44
N GLY A 116 -12.42 4.97 2.77
CA GLY A 116 -12.17 3.78 3.58
C GLY A 116 -13.10 2.59 3.28
N PRO A 117 -14.43 2.78 3.26
CA PRO A 117 -15.38 1.71 2.95
C PRO A 117 -15.17 1.06 1.57
N ASP A 118 -14.60 1.79 0.61
CA ASP A 118 -14.44 1.34 -0.77
C ASP A 118 -13.12 0.60 -1.00
N MET A 119 -12.19 0.59 -0.03
CA MET A 119 -10.86 -0.05 -0.14
C MET A 119 -10.89 -1.53 -0.55
N GLY A 120 -11.89 -2.28 -0.08
CA GLY A 120 -12.03 -3.70 -0.36
C GLY A 120 -12.56 -4.01 -1.77
N GLU A 121 -13.25 -3.04 -2.38
CA GLU A 121 -13.76 -3.12 -3.75
C GLU A 121 -12.82 -2.43 -4.74
N ALA A 122 -12.00 -1.50 -4.24
CA ALA A 122 -10.98 -0.81 -5.01
C ALA A 122 -9.95 -1.81 -5.53
N GLY A 123 -9.53 -1.59 -6.78
CA GLY A 123 -8.66 -2.50 -7.52
C GLY A 123 -7.26 -2.69 -6.93
N ASN A 124 -6.30 -3.01 -7.79
CA ASN A 124 -5.03 -3.56 -7.36
C ASN A 124 -4.08 -2.62 -6.59
N ASN A 125 -4.30 -1.31 -6.51
CA ASN A 125 -3.46 -0.43 -5.68
C ASN A 125 -4.35 0.70 -5.15
N ALA A 126 -4.99 0.47 -4.00
CA ALA A 126 -5.85 1.46 -3.36
C ALA A 126 -5.20 1.97 -2.07
N ALA A 127 -5.32 3.27 -1.83
CA ALA A 127 -4.89 3.92 -0.62
C ALA A 127 -6.04 4.71 0.00
N ARG A 128 -6.09 4.76 1.32
CA ARG A 128 -6.92 5.73 2.04
C ARG A 128 -5.98 6.68 2.75
N VAL A 129 -6.18 7.97 2.58
CA VAL A 129 -5.36 9.00 3.23
C VAL A 129 -6.25 9.86 4.11
N VAL A 130 -5.87 10.02 5.37
CA VAL A 130 -6.60 10.83 6.35
C VAL A 130 -5.66 11.84 6.96
N ILE A 131 -6.10 13.09 7.06
CA ILE A 131 -5.34 14.19 7.65
C ILE A 131 -6.02 14.64 8.95
N ASN A 132 -5.21 15.10 9.91
CA ASN A 132 -5.58 15.71 11.18
C ASN A 132 -6.26 14.76 12.19
N TRP A 133 -5.63 14.50 13.33
CA TRP A 133 -6.20 13.60 14.34
C TRP A 133 -7.40 14.16 15.10
N SER A 134 -7.41 15.47 15.37
CA SER A 134 -8.48 16.09 16.17
C SER A 134 -9.78 16.22 15.40
N ASN A 135 -9.69 16.29 14.08
CA ASN A 135 -10.84 16.28 13.18
C ASN A 135 -10.45 15.56 11.89
N PRO A 136 -10.50 14.20 11.88
CA PRO A 136 -10.07 13.39 10.74
C PRO A 136 -10.82 13.74 9.47
N ILE A 137 -10.07 14.06 8.42
CA ILE A 137 -10.60 14.37 7.10
C ILE A 137 -9.94 13.45 6.08
N GLU A 138 -10.75 12.76 5.28
CA GLU A 138 -10.22 11.96 4.18
C GLU A 138 -9.86 12.84 2.99
N VAL A 139 -8.75 12.49 2.33
CA VAL A 139 -8.37 13.03 1.03
C VAL A 139 -9.39 12.58 -0.02
N GLU A 140 -9.62 13.41 -1.02
CA GLU A 140 -10.53 13.14 -2.12
C GLU A 140 -10.09 11.89 -2.90
N PRO A 141 -11.03 11.11 -3.46
CA PRO A 141 -10.70 9.93 -4.24
C PRO A 141 -10.05 10.30 -5.58
N ASP A 142 -9.50 9.30 -6.26
CA ASP A 142 -8.91 9.41 -7.60
C ASP A 142 -7.63 10.26 -7.66
N GLN A 143 -6.86 10.29 -6.58
CA GLN A 143 -5.58 10.99 -6.47
C GLN A 143 -4.43 10.03 -6.19
N GLU A 144 -3.20 10.44 -6.49
CA GLU A 144 -2.06 9.53 -6.50
C GLU A 144 -1.26 9.56 -5.19
N VAL A 145 -0.96 8.37 -4.68
CA VAL A 145 -0.02 8.10 -3.59
C VAL A 145 1.10 7.25 -4.17
N TYR A 146 2.32 7.77 -4.16
CA TYR A 146 3.48 7.08 -4.70
C TYR A 146 4.20 6.31 -3.60
N VAL A 147 4.49 5.04 -3.84
CA VAL A 147 5.23 4.19 -2.91
C VAL A 147 6.48 3.70 -3.62
N THR A 148 7.64 3.97 -3.01
CA THR A 148 8.95 3.59 -3.53
C THR A 148 9.71 2.77 -2.48
N GLU A 149 10.02 1.52 -2.80
CA GLU A 149 10.97 0.70 -2.06
C GLU A 149 12.40 1.19 -2.30
N GLN A 150 13.12 1.44 -1.22
CA GLN A 150 14.50 1.92 -1.23
C GLN A 150 15.47 0.73 -1.17
N ALA A 151 16.71 0.94 -1.59
CA ALA A 151 17.74 -0.11 -1.65
C ALA A 151 18.04 -0.82 -0.31
N ASN A 152 17.67 -0.21 0.82
CA ASN A 152 17.81 -0.78 2.16
C ASN A 152 16.55 -1.50 2.67
N GLY A 153 15.52 -1.68 1.82
CA GLY A 153 14.23 -2.28 2.17
C GLY A 153 13.26 -1.36 2.91
N SER A 154 13.62 -0.07 3.10
CA SER A 154 12.68 0.94 3.62
C SER A 154 11.71 1.40 2.52
N PHE A 155 10.56 1.93 2.91
CA PHE A 155 9.59 2.48 1.96
C PHE A 155 9.50 4.00 2.09
N LEU A 156 9.40 4.68 0.95
CA LEU A 156 9.11 6.11 0.86
C LEU A 156 7.70 6.28 0.27
N PHE A 157 6.84 6.96 1.03
CA PHE A 157 5.47 7.30 0.65
C PHE A 157 5.41 8.77 0.32
N GLU A 158 4.96 9.10 -0.88
CA GLU A 158 4.92 10.46 -1.38
C GLU A 158 3.53 10.82 -1.88
N LEU A 159 3.09 12.02 -1.52
CA LEU A 159 1.83 12.64 -1.90
C LEU A 159 2.16 14.01 -2.48
N CYS A 160 1.61 14.34 -3.65
CA CYS A 160 1.90 15.58 -4.35
C CYS A 160 0.61 16.39 -4.54
N GLU A 161 0.41 17.40 -3.70
CA GLU A 161 -0.72 18.35 -3.74
C GLU A 161 -2.11 17.69 -3.80
N VAL A 162 -2.28 16.54 -3.13
CA VAL A 162 -3.56 15.82 -3.08
C VAL A 162 -4.57 16.67 -2.30
N LYS A 163 -5.82 16.65 -2.76
CA LYS A 163 -6.88 17.58 -2.34
C LYS A 163 -7.76 16.99 -1.26
N TYR A 164 -8.22 17.84 -0.35
CA TYR A 164 -9.20 17.48 0.64
C TYR A 164 -10.05 18.71 0.98
N THR A 165 -11.31 18.47 1.30
CA THR A 165 -12.27 19.54 1.59
C THR A 165 -12.47 19.71 3.10
N VAL A 166 -12.38 20.94 3.61
CA VAL A 166 -12.68 21.28 5.01
C VAL A 166 -13.62 22.48 5.08
N ASN A 167 -14.76 22.32 5.74
CA ASN A 167 -15.76 23.39 5.90
C ASN A 167 -16.17 24.06 4.56
N GLY A 168 -16.15 23.29 3.46
CA GLY A 168 -16.47 23.78 2.12
C GLY A 168 -15.34 24.55 1.42
N GLY A 169 -14.12 24.55 1.97
CA GLY A 169 -12.92 25.04 1.30
C GLY A 169 -12.00 23.90 0.89
N ASP A 170 -11.46 23.99 -0.33
CA ASP A 170 -10.51 23.01 -0.87
C ASP A 170 -9.10 23.36 -0.41
N LEU A 171 -8.41 22.37 0.14
CA LEU A 171 -7.03 22.46 0.57
C LEU A 171 -6.23 21.34 -0.08
N ASP A 172 -4.91 21.48 -0.04
CA ASP A 172 -3.98 20.46 -0.49
C ASP A 172 -3.03 20.02 0.61
N VAL A 173 -2.56 18.80 0.47
CA VAL A 173 -1.51 18.22 1.28
C VAL A 173 -0.48 17.56 0.38
N SER A 174 0.79 17.80 0.69
CA SER A 174 1.92 17.06 0.15
C SER A 174 2.69 16.44 1.30
N ALA A 175 3.27 15.27 1.09
CA ALA A 175 4.10 14.64 2.11
C ALA A 175 5.15 13.75 1.48
N ALA A 176 6.27 13.59 2.19
CA ALA A 176 7.24 12.53 1.94
C ALA A 176 7.52 11.85 3.28
N ILE A 177 7.16 10.57 3.42
CA ILE A 177 7.20 9.82 4.67
C ILE A 177 8.00 8.55 4.45
N LYS A 178 9.10 8.40 5.19
CA LYS A 178 9.98 7.24 5.11
C LYS A 178 9.83 6.35 6.34
N ILE A 179 9.65 5.04 6.12
CA ILE A 179 9.61 4.00 7.16
C ILE A 179 10.66 2.93 6.92
#